data_AF-A0AAD7UAC3-F1
#
_entry.id   AF-A0AAD7UAC3-F1
#
_cell.length_a   1.000
_cell.length_b   1.000
_cell.length_c   1.000
_cell.angle_alpha   90.00
_cell.angle_beta   90.00
_cell.angle_gamma   90.00
#
_symmetry.space_group_name_H-M   'P 1'
#
loop_
_entity.id
_entity.type
_entity.pdbx_description
1 polymer ?
#
loop_
_entity_poly.entity_id
_entity_poly.type
_entity_poly.pdbx_seq_one_letter_code
_entity_poly.pdbx_strand_id
1 'polypeptide(L)'
;MTSDVDSESHERHMNAFLVKFWREQIAEMETLEISSEQAFKTHNDLPLARIKRIMKSDEDVRMISAEAPVLFAKACELFILELTLRSWCYSEQSKRKTLQKEDITAAIHKTDNFDFLVDSVGRP
;
A
#
# COMPACT_ATOMS: atom_id res chain seq x y z
N MET A 1 -8.16 -19.42 -23.92
CA MET A 1 -8.74 -18.45 -24.88
C MET A 1 -9.79 -17.55 -24.25
N THR A 2 -10.85 -18.03 -23.61
CA THR A 2 -11.80 -17.14 -22.88
C THR A 2 -11.29 -16.69 -21.51
N SER A 3 -10.44 -17.48 -20.83
CA SER A 3 -9.83 -17.15 -19.54
C SER A 3 -8.80 -16.02 -19.61
N ASP A 4 -8.02 -15.99 -20.69
CA ASP A 4 -6.87 -15.09 -20.83
C ASP A 4 -7.33 -13.66 -21.14
N VAL A 5 -8.40 -13.54 -21.94
CA VAL A 5 -9.05 -12.26 -22.27
C VAL A 5 -9.70 -11.63 -21.05
N ASP A 6 -10.29 -12.44 -20.17
CA ASP A 6 -10.90 -11.97 -18.92
C ASP A 6 -9.82 -11.47 -17.94
N SER A 7 -8.71 -12.20 -17.80
CA SER A 7 -7.56 -11.79 -16.98
C SER A 7 -6.95 -10.46 -17.44
N GLU A 8 -6.69 -10.31 -18.75
CA GLU A 8 -6.15 -9.07 -19.30
C GLU A 8 -7.09 -7.87 -19.08
N SER A 9 -8.40 -8.08 -19.19
CA SER A 9 -9.40 -7.04 -18.96
C SER A 9 -9.36 -6.53 -17.51
N HIS A 10 -9.27 -7.44 -16.54
CA HIS A 10 -9.18 -7.09 -15.13
C HIS A 10 -7.87 -6.37 -14.79
N GLU A 11 -6.74 -6.82 -15.33
CA GLU A 11 -5.46 -6.14 -15.13
C GLU A 11 -5.48 -4.71 -15.70
N ARG A 12 -6.07 -4.51 -16.89
CA ARG A 12 -6.25 -3.16 -17.46
C ARG A 12 -7.14 -2.29 -16.56
N HIS A 13 -8.21 -2.85 -16.02
CA HIS A 13 -9.12 -2.14 -15.13
C HIS A 13 -8.44 -1.75 -13.82
N MET A 14 -7.71 -2.67 -13.20
CA MET A 14 -6.91 -2.42 -12.01
C MET A 14 -5.86 -1.33 -12.27
N ASN A 15 -5.13 -1.40 -13.38
CA ASN A 15 -4.14 -0.39 -13.74
C ASN A 15 -4.77 1.00 -13.94
N ALA A 16 -5.94 1.07 -14.58
CA ALA A 16 -6.67 2.34 -14.72
C ALA A 16 -7.06 2.93 -13.36
N PHE A 17 -7.52 2.11 -12.42
CA PHE A 17 -7.81 2.55 -11.05
C PHE A 17 -6.56 3.01 -10.31
N LEU A 18 -5.46 2.26 -10.41
CA LEU A 18 -4.20 2.62 -9.75
C LEU A 18 -3.62 3.94 -10.30
N VAL A 19 -3.67 4.14 -11.61
CA VAL A 19 -3.25 5.41 -12.23
C VAL A 19 -4.09 6.58 -11.73
N LYS A 20 -5.42 6.39 -11.63
CA LYS A 20 -6.31 7.41 -11.08
C LYS A 20 -5.99 7.69 -9.60
N PHE A 21 -5.89 6.64 -8.79
CA PHE A 21 -5.55 6.71 -7.36
C PHE A 21 -4.25 7.48 -7.14
N TRP A 22 -3.15 7.09 -7.81
CA TRP A 22 -1.86 7.75 -7.66
C TRP A 22 -1.87 9.20 -8.12
N ARG A 23 -2.60 9.52 -9.20
CA ARG A 23 -2.79 10.91 -9.64
C ARG A 23 -3.48 11.75 -8.57
N GLU A 24 -4.55 11.21 -7.97
CA GLU A 24 -5.31 11.89 -6.91
C GLU A 24 -4.45 12.08 -5.66
N GLN A 25 -3.71 11.05 -5.24
CA GLN A 25 -2.81 11.13 -4.08
C GLN A 25 -1.67 12.12 -4.27
N ILE A 26 -1.07 12.19 -5.47
CA ILE A 26 -0.04 13.18 -5.77
C ILE A 26 -0.62 14.60 -5.72
N ALA A 27 -1.78 14.83 -6.33
CA ALA A 27 -2.43 16.14 -6.31
C ALA A 27 -2.81 16.55 -4.88
N GLU A 28 -3.31 15.63 -4.06
CA GLU A 28 -3.58 15.87 -2.64
C GLU A 28 -2.31 16.27 -1.89
N MET A 29 -1.21 15.53 -2.09
CA MET A 29 0.09 15.84 -1.48
C MET A 29 0.65 17.21 -1.88
N GLU A 30 0.42 17.65 -3.12
CA GLU A 30 0.82 18.99 -3.59
C GLU A 30 0.01 20.10 -2.92
N THR A 31 -1.24 19.85 -2.55
CA THR A 31 -2.12 20.83 -1.87
C THR A 31 -1.94 20.88 -0.36
N LEU A 32 -1.33 19.86 0.25
CA LEU A 32 -0.97 19.89 1.66
C LEU A 32 0.11 20.95 1.85
N GLU A 33 -0.29 22.14 2.33
CA GLU A 33 0.67 23.17 2.75
C GLU A 33 1.58 22.59 3.85
N ILE A 34 2.82 22.25 3.49
CA ILE A 34 3.86 21.82 4.43
C ILE A 34 4.35 23.05 5.20
N SER A 35 3.47 23.63 6.01
CA SER A 35 3.76 24.84 6.78
C SER A 35 4.39 24.52 8.14
N SER A 36 4.33 23.26 8.61
CA SER A 36 5.12 22.79 9.77
C SER A 36 5.14 21.26 9.92
N GLU A 37 6.11 20.78 10.70
CA GLU A 37 6.19 19.40 11.23
C GLU A 37 4.90 18.96 11.97
N GLN A 38 4.07 19.92 12.41
CA GLN A 38 2.79 19.71 13.09
C GLN A 38 1.67 19.29 12.13
N ALA A 39 1.68 19.78 10.89
CA ALA A 39 0.67 19.45 9.89
C ALA A 39 0.70 17.95 9.58
N PHE A 40 1.90 17.40 9.39
CA PHE A 40 2.08 15.96 9.21
C PHE A 40 1.69 15.12 10.42
N LYS A 41 1.85 15.62 11.65
CA LYS A 41 1.43 14.89 12.87
C LYS A 41 -0.10 14.81 13.01
N THR A 42 -0.83 15.73 12.39
CA THR A 42 -2.29 15.83 12.47
C THR A 42 -3.00 15.05 11.37
N HIS A 43 -2.35 14.88 10.22
CA HIS A 43 -2.89 14.19 9.03
C HIS A 43 -2.46 12.71 8.90
N ASN A 44 -1.74 12.15 9.87
CA ASN A 44 -1.29 10.76 9.82
C ASN A 44 -2.16 9.85 10.68
N ASP A 45 -2.89 8.93 10.04
CA ASP A 45 -3.68 7.90 10.74
C ASP A 45 -2.82 6.88 11.49
N LEU A 46 -1.53 6.78 11.14
CA LEU A 46 -0.60 5.83 11.74
C LEU A 46 0.23 6.47 12.89
N PRO A 47 0.31 5.83 14.07
CA PRO A 47 1.01 6.39 15.22
C PRO A 47 2.53 6.37 15.04
N LEU A 48 3.14 7.57 14.96
CA LEU A 48 4.60 7.75 14.76
C LEU A 48 5.46 7.00 15.78
N ALA A 49 5.02 6.92 17.04
CA ALA A 49 5.75 6.19 18.08
C ALA A 49 5.85 4.68 17.79
N ARG A 50 4.83 4.09 17.15
CA ARG A 50 4.83 2.67 16.77
C ARG A 50 5.70 2.43 15.55
N ILE A 51 5.65 3.33 14.57
CA ILE A 51 6.55 3.31 13.41
C ILE A 51 8.00 3.36 13.87
N LYS A 52 8.35 4.35 14.71
CA LYS A 52 9.70 4.48 15.29
C LYS A 52 10.12 3.22 16.05
N ARG A 53 9.21 2.57 16.78
CA ARG A 53 9.49 1.34 17.51
C ARG A 53 9.77 0.16 16.58
N ILE A 54 9.05 0.03 15.46
CA ILE A 54 9.31 -0.98 14.44
C ILE A 54 10.65 -0.72 13.76
N MET A 55 10.95 0.52 13.38
CA MET A 55 12.28 0.87 12.84
C MET A 55 13.43 0.54 13.80
N LYS A 56 13.16 0.59 15.12
CA LYS A 56 14.12 0.26 16.19
C LYS A 56 14.19 -1.22 16.56
N SER A 57 13.37 -2.09 15.97
CA SER A 57 13.51 -3.53 16.19
C SER A 57 14.70 -4.11 15.43
N ASP A 58 15.23 -3.38 14.45
CA ASP A 58 16.51 -3.67 13.82
C ASP A 58 17.64 -3.18 14.75
N GLU A 59 18.51 -4.12 15.17
CA GLU A 59 19.59 -3.89 16.12
C GLU A 59 20.65 -2.91 15.59
N ASP A 60 20.77 -2.77 14.27
CA ASP A 60 21.73 -1.88 13.63
C ASP A 60 21.26 -0.41 13.60
N VAL A 61 19.99 -0.14 13.92
CA VAL A 61 19.41 1.21 13.86
C VAL A 61 19.63 1.99 15.15
N ARG A 62 20.65 2.86 15.18
CA ARG A 62 21.01 3.67 16.37
C ARG A 62 20.26 5.00 16.52
N MET A 63 20.12 5.79 15.47
CA MET A 63 19.40 7.07 15.52
C MET A 63 18.43 7.14 14.35
N ILE A 64 17.30 7.82 14.56
CA ILE A 64 16.25 8.00 13.56
C ILE A 64 15.91 9.48 13.54
N SER A 65 16.04 10.12 12.37
CA SER A 65 15.61 11.51 12.16
C SER A 65 14.11 11.67 12.47
N ALA A 66 13.70 12.84 12.95
CA ALA A 66 12.29 13.13 13.21
C ALA A 66 11.41 13.03 11.95
N GLU A 67 12.00 13.29 10.78
CA GLU A 67 11.33 13.25 9.47
C GLU A 67 11.03 11.82 8.99
N ALA A 68 11.85 10.84 9.36
CA ALA A 68 11.73 9.49 8.81
C ALA A 68 10.42 8.79 9.24
N PRO A 69 10.00 8.78 10.53
CA PRO A 69 8.71 8.22 10.93
C PRO A 69 7.52 8.92 10.26
N VAL A 70 7.64 10.21 9.98
CA VAL A 70 6.60 11.00 9.31
C VAL A 70 6.43 10.55 7.86
N LEU A 71 7.54 10.41 7.13
CA LEU A 71 7.52 9.88 5.76
C LEU A 71 7.00 8.44 5.72
N PHE A 72 7.45 7.59 6.65
CA PHE A 72 6.95 6.22 6.75
C PHE A 72 5.46 6.15 7.07
N ALA A 73 4.91 7.07 7.85
CA ALA A 73 3.47 7.09 8.11
C ALA A 73 2.67 7.25 6.82
N LYS A 74 3.04 8.25 5.98
CA LYS A 74 2.37 8.47 4.70
C LYS A 74 2.64 7.34 3.70
N ALA A 75 3.88 6.86 3.63
CA ALA A 75 4.24 5.74 2.75
C ALA A 75 3.48 4.45 3.12
N CYS A 76 3.38 4.12 4.40
CA CYS A 76 2.63 2.96 4.87
C CYS A 76 1.13 3.10 4.61
N GLU A 77 0.56 4.30 4.77
CA GLU A 77 -0.84 4.57 4.40
C GLU A 77 -1.08 4.28 2.91
N LEU A 78 -0.27 4.88 2.03
CA LEU A 78 -0.36 4.67 0.58
C LEU A 78 -0.16 3.20 0.19
N PHE A 79 0.80 2.54 0.82
CA PHE A 79 1.07 1.13 0.62
C PHE A 79 -0.13 0.24 1.00
N ILE A 80 -0.76 0.50 2.16
CA ILE A 80 -1.95 -0.24 2.61
C ILE A 80 -3.10 -0.01 1.63
N LEU A 81 -3.33 1.23 1.19
CA LEU A 81 -4.38 1.57 0.23
C LEU A 81 -4.17 0.86 -1.12
N GLU A 82 -2.97 0.94 -1.69
CA GLU A 82 -2.66 0.28 -2.96
C GLU A 82 -2.79 -1.25 -2.85
N LEU A 83 -2.22 -1.86 -1.81
CA LEU A 83 -2.33 -3.31 -1.59
C LEU A 83 -3.80 -3.72 -1.45
N THR A 84 -4.60 -2.93 -0.74
CA THR A 84 -6.04 -3.17 -0.58
C THR A 84 -6.78 -3.09 -1.91
N LEU A 85 -6.50 -2.07 -2.74
CA LEU A 85 -7.10 -1.91 -4.07
C LEU A 85 -6.76 -3.09 -4.99
N ARG A 86 -5.48 -3.49 -5.04
CA ARG A 86 -5.04 -4.65 -5.81
C ARG A 86 -5.72 -5.93 -5.35
N SER A 87 -5.77 -6.15 -4.03
CA SER A 87 -6.42 -7.33 -3.44
C SER A 87 -7.93 -7.34 -3.72
N TRP A 88 -8.59 -6.17 -3.65
CA TRP A 88 -10.02 -6.05 -3.94
C TRP A 88 -10.37 -6.51 -5.35
N CYS A 89 -9.52 -6.22 -6.35
CA CYS A 89 -9.71 -6.69 -7.72
C CYS A 89 -9.85 -8.23 -7.79
N TYR A 90 -9.08 -8.99 -7.01
CA TYR A 90 -9.20 -10.46 -6.95
C TYR A 90 -10.47 -10.93 -6.23
N SER A 91 -10.92 -10.20 -5.21
CA SER A 91 -12.21 -10.45 -4.57
C SER A 91 -13.35 -10.25 -5.57
N GLU A 92 -13.32 -9.17 -6.35
CA GLU A 92 -14.33 -8.87 -7.37
C GLU A 92 -14.35 -9.89 -8.51
N GLN A 93 -13.18 -10.32 -9.00
CA GLN A 93 -13.05 -11.42 -9.97
C GLN A 93 -13.70 -12.71 -9.45
N SER A 94 -13.54 -12.97 -8.15
CA SER A 94 -14.18 -14.09 -7.46
C SER A 94 -15.68 -13.86 -7.14
N LYS A 95 -16.26 -12.73 -7.58
CA LYS A 95 -17.63 -12.28 -7.28
C LYS A 95 -17.94 -12.20 -5.78
N ARG A 96 -16.91 -11.95 -4.96
CA ARG A 96 -17.00 -11.81 -3.51
C ARG A 96 -17.03 -10.33 -3.12
N LYS A 97 -17.82 -10.04 -2.08
CA LYS A 97 -17.89 -8.72 -1.43
C LYS A 97 -17.14 -8.67 -0.09
N THR A 98 -16.43 -9.74 0.23
CA THR A 98 -15.63 -9.88 1.45
C THR A 98 -14.22 -10.19 1.01
N LEU A 99 -13.30 -9.28 1.36
CA LEU A 99 -11.87 -9.45 1.10
C LEU A 99 -11.33 -10.57 1.97
N GLN A 100 -10.58 -11.50 1.38
CA GLN A 100 -10.01 -12.66 2.05
C GLN A 100 -8.48 -12.64 1.97
N LYS A 101 -7.82 -13.49 2.76
CA LYS A 101 -6.36 -13.57 2.78
C LYS A 101 -5.82 -13.99 1.42
N GLU A 102 -6.53 -14.88 0.73
CA GLU A 102 -6.17 -15.41 -0.58
C GLU A 102 -6.10 -14.31 -1.65
N ASP A 103 -6.92 -13.27 -1.55
CA ASP A 103 -6.88 -12.10 -2.44
C ASP A 103 -5.60 -11.28 -2.27
N ILE A 104 -5.18 -11.11 -1.01
CA ILE A 104 -3.95 -10.40 -0.66
C ILE A 104 -2.74 -11.21 -1.14
N THR A 105 -2.74 -12.52 -0.90
CA THR A 105 -1.71 -13.43 -1.39
C THR A 105 -1.62 -13.37 -2.92
N ALA A 106 -2.74 -13.41 -3.64
CA ALA A 106 -2.76 -13.30 -5.10
C ALA A 106 -2.20 -11.95 -5.59
N ALA A 107 -2.60 -10.84 -4.96
CA ALA A 107 -2.11 -9.51 -5.30
C ALA A 107 -0.59 -9.35 -5.11
N ILE A 108 -0.04 -9.93 -4.03
CA ILE A 108 1.40 -9.94 -3.76
C ILE A 108 2.15 -10.73 -4.83
N HIS A 109 1.73 -11.95 -5.13
CA HIS A 109 2.40 -12.81 -6.12
C HIS A 109 2.31 -12.30 -7.56
N LYS A 110 1.41 -11.36 -7.84
CA LYS A 110 1.18 -10.77 -9.17
C LYS A 110 1.75 -9.36 -9.30
N THR A 111 2.46 -8.87 -8.29
CA THR A 111 3.04 -7.52 -8.27
C THR A 111 4.50 -7.61 -7.85
N ASP A 112 5.42 -7.50 -8.81
CA ASP A 112 6.87 -7.63 -8.56
C ASP A 112 7.38 -6.71 -7.43
N ASN A 113 6.81 -5.49 -7.31
CA ASN A 113 7.18 -4.56 -6.24
C ASN A 113 6.85 -5.07 -4.83
N PHE A 114 6.04 -6.13 -4.70
CA PHE A 114 5.65 -6.76 -3.44
C PHE A 114 6.41 -8.04 -3.13
N ASP A 115 7.46 -8.38 -3.89
CA ASP A 115 8.28 -9.58 -3.67
C ASP A 115 8.84 -9.66 -2.23
N PHE A 116 9.08 -8.52 -1.58
CA PHE A 116 9.53 -8.47 -0.18
C PHE A 116 8.53 -9.08 0.83
N LEU A 117 7.29 -9.37 0.42
CA LEU A 117 6.23 -9.92 1.25
C LEU A 117 5.97 -11.40 1.02
N VAL A 118 6.55 -12.02 -0.01
CA VAL A 118 6.27 -13.41 -0.41
C VAL A 118 6.48 -14.39 0.75
N ASP A 119 7.58 -14.24 1.48
CA ASP A 119 7.90 -15.09 2.63
C ASP A 119 6.97 -14.83 3.84
N SER A 120 6.35 -13.65 3.92
CA SER A 120 5.45 -13.27 5.01
C SER A 120 4.02 -13.80 4.85
N VAL A 121 3.52 -13.92 3.61
CA VAL A 121 2.13 -14.33 3.34
C VAL A 121 1.93 -15.83 3.14
N GLY A 122 3.04 -16.57 3.02
CA GLY A 122 3.06 -18.00 2.70
C GLY A 122 3.02 -18.23 1.20
N ARG A 123 3.67 -19.31 0.73
CA ARG A 123 3.61 -19.73 -0.67
C ARG A 123 2.17 -20.12 -1.05
N PRO A 124 1.75 -19.91 -2.31
CA PRO A 124 0.39 -20.20 -2.75
C PRO A 124 0.02 -21.68 -2.61
#